data_AF-A0A9Q0QWH5-F1
#
_entry.id   AF-A0A9Q0QWH5-F1
#
_cell.length_a   1.000
_cell.length_b   1.000
_cell.length_c   1.000
_cell.angle_alpha   90.00
_cell.angle_beta   90.00
_cell.angle_gamma   90.00
#
_symmetry.space_group_name_H-M   'P 1'
#
loop_
_entity.id
_entity.type
_entity.pdbx_description
1 polymer ?
#
loop_
_entity_poly.entity_id
_entity_poly.type
_entity_poly.pdbx_seq_one_letter_code
_entity_poly.pdbx_strand_id
1 'polypeptide(L)'
;MRLKRKEKTILLMKTEDEDGNGDNDEDGFQMGTNVSRENRNERYTHVFESTFESEDAIEEYVASPAHVEFANKFVDVIVAPPFVYIDQVKNSLADRFEISAQNSWTGKGGALTGEISVEQLKDIGCKWVILGHSERRHVIGEDDQFIGKKVAYALSQDLNVMACIGEKLEEREAGKTFDVCYQRLKVFADNIPSWDGVVIAYEPVWAIGTGKVASPQQAQEVHVVLKKLTSSRTLESI
;
A
#
# COMPACT_ATOMS: atom_id res chain seq x y z
N MET A 1 3.32 -16.24 -21.63
CA MET A 1 4.70 -15.80 -21.36
C MET A 1 4.64 -14.73 -20.27
N ARG A 2 4.77 -15.10 -18.98
CA ARG A 2 4.73 -14.14 -17.86
C ARG A 2 6.05 -13.35 -17.87
N LEU A 3 6.01 -12.10 -18.30
CA LEU A 3 7.13 -11.17 -18.22
C LEU A 3 7.55 -11.04 -16.75
N LYS A 4 8.80 -11.40 -16.43
CA LYS A 4 9.37 -11.24 -15.09
C LYS A 4 9.20 -9.77 -14.64
N ARG A 5 8.52 -9.53 -13.50
CA ARG A 5 8.46 -8.23 -12.80
C ARG A 5 9.91 -7.79 -12.55
N LYS A 6 10.35 -6.69 -13.17
CA LYS A 6 11.77 -6.27 -13.17
C LYS A 6 12.05 -5.02 -12.35
N GLU A 7 11.07 -4.38 -11.72
CA GLU A 7 11.31 -3.17 -10.92
C GLU A 7 10.58 -3.26 -9.58
N LYS A 8 11.33 -2.92 -8.52
CA LYS A 8 10.90 -2.88 -7.13
C LYS A 8 10.03 -1.63 -6.97
N THR A 9 8.71 -1.80 -6.99
CA THR A 9 7.78 -0.68 -6.96
C THR A 9 7.73 -0.07 -5.56
N ILE A 10 7.96 1.23 -5.49
CA ILE A 10 7.61 2.04 -4.32
C ILE A 10 6.31 2.75 -4.68
N LEU A 11 5.29 2.51 -3.87
CA LEU A 11 3.99 3.15 -3.96
C LEU A 11 3.95 4.29 -2.95
N LEU A 12 3.31 5.40 -3.31
CA LEU A 12 2.93 6.42 -2.34
C LEU A 12 1.46 6.25 -1.98
N MET A 13 1.16 6.01 -0.71
CA MET A 13 -0.22 5.90 -0.24
C MET A 13 -0.60 7.22 0.45
N LYS A 14 -1.53 7.92 -0.20
CA LYS A 14 -2.31 9.06 0.31
C LYS A 14 -1.54 10.39 0.50
N THR A 15 -2.04 11.44 -0.15
CA THR A 15 -1.75 12.85 0.13
C THR A 15 -3.05 13.63 0.04
N GLU A 16 -3.26 14.58 0.97
CA GLU A 16 -4.31 15.60 0.82
C GLU A 16 -3.82 16.67 -0.18
N ASP A 17 -4.70 17.19 -1.03
CA ASP A 17 -4.37 18.24 -2.02
C ASP A 17 -4.36 19.65 -1.39
N GLU A 18 -3.60 20.58 -2.01
CA GLU A 18 -3.32 21.94 -1.51
C GLU A 18 -4.55 22.83 -1.34
N ASP A 19 -5.71 22.48 -1.91
CA ASP A 19 -6.83 23.42 -2.00
C ASP A 19 -8.05 23.09 -1.14
N GLY A 20 -8.13 21.94 -0.46
CA GLY A 20 -9.37 21.51 0.21
C GLY A 20 -10.57 21.29 -0.74
N ASN A 21 -10.46 21.75 -1.98
CA ASN A 21 -10.91 21.08 -3.18
C ASN A 21 -9.82 20.08 -3.55
N GLY A 22 -10.13 18.78 -3.54
CA GLY A 22 -9.41 17.90 -4.46
C GLY A 22 -9.55 18.49 -5.86
N ASP A 23 -8.61 18.19 -6.75
CA ASP A 23 -8.97 18.13 -8.16
C ASP A 23 -10.06 17.06 -8.26
N ASN A 24 -11.31 17.48 -8.02
CA ASN A 24 -12.47 16.80 -8.52
C ASN A 24 -12.30 16.90 -10.04
N ASP A 25 -11.74 15.87 -10.65
CA ASP A 25 -12.41 15.35 -11.84
C ASP A 25 -13.90 15.35 -11.46
N GLU A 26 -14.77 15.86 -12.33
CA GLU A 26 -16.18 16.27 -12.05
C GLU A 26 -17.08 15.23 -11.32
N ASP A 27 -16.52 14.07 -10.95
CA ASP A 27 -17.07 12.87 -10.34
C ASP A 27 -16.60 12.59 -8.88
N GLY A 28 -15.84 13.47 -8.22
CA GLY A 28 -15.64 13.41 -6.75
C GLY A 28 -14.70 12.33 -6.19
N PHE A 29 -13.76 11.82 -7.00
CA PHE A 29 -12.82 10.76 -6.59
C PHE A 29 -11.47 11.31 -6.11
N GLN A 30 -11.09 11.09 -4.84
CA GLN A 30 -9.80 11.53 -4.28
C GLN A 30 -8.65 10.59 -4.67
N MET A 31 -7.74 11.09 -5.51
CA MET A 31 -6.49 10.43 -5.89
C MET A 31 -5.41 10.61 -4.81
N GLY A 32 -4.55 9.61 -4.61
CA GLY A 32 -3.22 9.89 -4.07
C GLY A 32 -2.42 10.67 -5.12
N THR A 33 -2.32 11.99 -4.98
CA THR A 33 -1.93 12.92 -6.06
C THR A 33 -0.44 12.94 -6.43
N ASN A 34 0.40 12.04 -5.89
CA ASN A 34 1.83 12.03 -6.17
C ASN A 34 2.31 11.08 -7.28
N VAL A 35 1.44 10.71 -8.21
CA VAL A 35 1.89 10.12 -9.47
C VAL A 35 2.17 11.26 -10.43
N SER A 36 3.39 11.79 -10.40
CA SER A 36 3.87 12.78 -11.38
C SER A 36 3.37 12.40 -12.77
N ARG A 37 2.52 13.25 -13.37
CA ARG A 37 1.96 13.04 -14.73
C ARG A 37 3.05 12.76 -15.78
N GLU A 38 4.28 13.14 -15.48
CA GLU A 38 5.47 13.05 -16.35
C GLU A 38 6.09 11.64 -16.45
N ASN A 39 5.79 10.70 -15.55
CA ASN A 39 6.42 9.37 -15.53
C ASN A 39 5.52 8.19 -15.97
N ARG A 40 4.36 8.45 -16.58
CA ARG A 40 3.34 7.43 -16.97
C ARG A 40 3.81 6.25 -17.86
N ASN A 41 5.06 6.27 -18.34
CA ASN A 41 5.64 5.25 -19.22
C ASN A 41 6.57 4.24 -18.50
N GLU A 42 6.83 4.39 -17.21
CA GLU A 42 7.51 3.37 -16.41
C GLU A 42 6.45 2.46 -15.75
N ARG A 43 6.73 1.17 -15.51
CA ARG A 43 5.71 0.23 -14.99
C ARG A 43 5.42 0.51 -13.51
N TYR A 44 4.39 1.31 -13.24
CA TYR A 44 3.91 1.55 -11.88
C TYR A 44 2.79 0.57 -11.47
N THR A 45 2.81 0.18 -10.21
CA THR A 45 1.70 -0.51 -9.54
C THR A 45 0.90 0.53 -8.79
N HIS A 46 -0.38 0.68 -9.14
CA HIS A 46 -1.31 1.53 -8.43
C HIS A 46 -2.17 0.67 -7.50
N VAL A 47 -2.32 1.14 -6.28
CA VAL A 47 -3.15 0.48 -5.28
C VAL A 47 -4.21 1.48 -4.84
N PHE A 48 -5.46 1.06 -4.97
CA PHE A 48 -6.60 1.74 -4.40
C PHE A 48 -6.92 1.05 -3.09
N GLU A 49 -6.47 1.66 -2.00
CA GLU A 49 -7.04 1.36 -0.70
C GLU A 49 -8.42 2.02 -0.63
N SER A 50 -9.45 1.21 -0.42
CA SER A 50 -10.83 1.68 -0.44
C SER A 50 -11.52 1.25 0.84
N THR A 51 -12.05 2.22 1.58
CA THR A 51 -12.93 1.97 2.71
C THR A 51 -14.37 2.04 2.19
N PHE A 52 -15.02 0.89 2.05
CA PHE A 52 -16.44 0.82 1.71
C PHE A 52 -17.26 0.71 3.00
N GLU A 53 -18.26 1.58 3.16
CA GLU A 53 -19.18 1.55 4.30
C GLU A 53 -20.53 0.90 3.97
N SER A 54 -20.81 0.65 2.69
CA SER A 54 -22.07 0.06 2.20
C SER A 54 -21.89 -0.63 0.84
N GLU A 55 -22.88 -1.42 0.43
CA GLU A 55 -22.96 -2.01 -0.91
C GLU A 55 -23.12 -0.93 -1.99
N ASP A 56 -23.94 0.10 -1.73
CA ASP A 56 -24.12 1.24 -2.65
C ASP A 56 -22.80 1.94 -2.97
N ALA A 57 -21.92 2.12 -1.97
CA ALA A 57 -20.60 2.71 -2.17
C ALA A 57 -19.68 1.85 -3.06
N ILE A 58 -19.88 0.53 -3.08
CA ILE A 58 -19.17 -0.37 -3.97
C ILE A 58 -19.68 -0.17 -5.40
N GLU A 59 -21.00 -0.12 -5.60
CA GLU A 59 -21.60 0.10 -6.92
C GLU A 59 -21.15 1.42 -7.54
N GLU A 60 -21.13 2.50 -6.75
CA GLU A 60 -20.64 3.82 -7.17
C GLU A 60 -19.16 3.76 -7.59
N TYR A 61 -18.31 3.12 -6.79
CA TYR A 61 -16.89 2.96 -7.13
C TYR A 61 -16.69 2.21 -8.45
N VAL A 62 -17.39 1.10 -8.65
CA VAL A 62 -17.28 0.27 -9.87
C VAL A 62 -17.79 1.02 -11.10
N ALA A 63 -18.85 1.81 -10.94
CA ALA A 63 -19.42 2.61 -12.02
C ALA A 63 -18.59 3.86 -12.38
N SER A 64 -17.63 4.26 -11.53
CA SER A 64 -16.86 5.48 -11.75
C SER A 64 -16.12 5.48 -13.09
N PRO A 65 -16.17 6.58 -13.86
CA PRO A 65 -15.46 6.69 -15.14
C PRO A 65 -13.95 6.44 -15.02
N ALA A 66 -13.34 6.85 -13.90
CA ALA A 66 -11.94 6.58 -13.59
C ALA A 66 -11.64 5.08 -13.61
N HIS A 67 -12.46 4.25 -12.96
CA HIS A 67 -12.29 2.80 -12.92
C HIS A 67 -12.37 2.17 -14.32
N VAL A 68 -13.32 2.64 -15.14
CA VAL A 68 -13.49 2.21 -16.53
C VAL A 68 -12.30 2.65 -17.41
N GLU A 69 -11.73 3.84 -17.18
CA GLU A 69 -10.59 4.35 -17.95
C GLU A 69 -9.30 3.58 -17.63
N PHE A 70 -9.07 3.25 -16.34
CA PHE A 70 -7.94 2.41 -15.94
C PHE A 70 -8.01 1.01 -16.54
N ALA A 71 -9.21 0.55 -16.91
CA ALA A 71 -9.39 -0.74 -17.53
C ALA A 71 -8.68 -0.91 -18.89
N ASN A 72 -8.14 0.17 -19.46
CA ASN A 72 -7.43 0.19 -20.74
C ASN A 72 -5.96 0.66 -20.66
N LYS A 73 -5.42 0.91 -19.45
CA LYS A 73 -4.04 1.40 -19.24
C LYS A 73 -3.07 0.27 -18.86
N PHE A 74 -1.76 0.47 -19.15
CA PHE A 74 -0.65 -0.44 -18.80
C PHE A 74 -0.19 -0.27 -17.35
N VAL A 75 -1.11 -0.42 -16.40
CA VAL A 75 -0.85 -0.32 -14.95
C VAL A 75 -1.41 -1.52 -14.22
N ASP A 76 -0.70 -2.02 -13.21
CA ASP A 76 -1.25 -2.97 -12.24
C ASP A 76 -2.23 -2.19 -11.34
N VAL A 77 -3.47 -2.68 -11.21
CA VAL A 77 -4.47 -2.06 -10.34
C VAL A 77 -4.91 -3.05 -9.27
N ILE A 78 -4.73 -2.66 -8.01
CA ILE A 78 -5.06 -3.49 -6.84
C ILE A 78 -6.12 -2.76 -6.02
N VAL A 79 -7.20 -3.44 -5.65
CA VAL A 79 -8.28 -2.89 -4.80
C VAL A 79 -8.25 -3.60 -3.44
N ALA A 80 -8.23 -2.83 -2.35
CA ALA A 80 -8.16 -3.34 -0.98
C ALA A 80 -9.43 -2.98 -0.17
N PRO A 81 -10.53 -3.76 -0.29
CA PRO A 81 -11.75 -3.51 0.48
C PRO A 81 -11.64 -4.03 1.93
N PRO A 82 -12.57 -3.62 2.83
CA PRO A 82 -12.74 -4.26 4.13
C PRO A 82 -13.04 -5.76 3.97
N PHE A 83 -12.62 -6.58 4.95
CA PHE A 83 -12.70 -8.04 4.85
C PHE A 83 -14.08 -8.58 4.48
N VAL A 84 -15.15 -7.98 5.03
CA VAL A 84 -16.54 -8.39 4.82
C VAL A 84 -17.04 -8.15 3.39
N TYR A 85 -16.36 -7.29 2.62
CA TYR A 85 -16.72 -6.92 1.25
C TYR A 85 -15.78 -7.51 0.19
N ILE A 86 -14.75 -8.29 0.58
CA ILE A 86 -13.76 -8.83 -0.37
C ILE A 86 -14.41 -9.62 -1.50
N ASP A 87 -15.31 -10.56 -1.18
CA ASP A 87 -15.92 -11.43 -2.21
C ASP A 87 -16.85 -10.63 -3.14
N GLN A 88 -17.68 -9.75 -2.56
CA GLN A 88 -18.58 -8.89 -3.33
C GLN A 88 -17.81 -7.98 -4.29
N VAL A 89 -16.81 -7.25 -3.78
CA VAL A 89 -15.99 -6.35 -4.62
C VAL A 89 -15.31 -7.15 -5.71
N LYS A 90 -14.64 -8.26 -5.36
CA LYS A 90 -13.96 -9.13 -6.35
C LYS A 90 -14.89 -9.57 -7.48
N ASN A 91 -16.12 -9.97 -7.17
CA ASN A 91 -17.08 -10.46 -8.16
C ASN A 91 -17.71 -9.34 -9.01
N SER A 92 -17.61 -8.08 -8.56
CA SER A 92 -18.08 -6.90 -9.30
C SER A 92 -17.01 -6.25 -10.16
N LEU A 93 -15.72 -6.57 -9.95
CA LEU A 93 -14.60 -6.01 -10.72
C LEU A 93 -14.28 -6.83 -11.97
N ALA A 94 -13.73 -6.16 -13.00
CA ALA A 94 -13.20 -6.86 -14.17
C ALA A 94 -11.94 -7.69 -13.82
N ASP A 95 -11.71 -8.79 -14.53
CA ASP A 95 -10.60 -9.73 -14.26
C ASP A 95 -9.19 -9.12 -14.24
N ARG A 96 -9.01 -7.92 -14.79
CA ARG A 96 -7.73 -7.20 -14.78
C ARG A 96 -7.37 -6.60 -13.42
N PHE A 97 -8.33 -6.44 -12.51
CA PHE A 97 -8.11 -5.91 -11.17
C PHE A 97 -7.64 -7.03 -10.25
N GLU A 98 -6.62 -6.76 -9.43
CA GLU A 98 -6.22 -7.67 -8.37
C GLU A 98 -6.83 -7.25 -7.04
N ILE A 99 -7.10 -8.21 -6.17
CA ILE A 99 -7.68 -7.95 -4.86
C ILE A 99 -6.62 -8.08 -3.78
N SER A 100 -6.65 -7.13 -2.83
CA SER A 100 -5.87 -7.14 -1.62
C SER A 100 -6.75 -7.20 -0.39
N ALA A 101 -6.21 -7.73 0.70
CA ALA A 101 -6.77 -7.47 2.03
C ALA A 101 -6.09 -6.27 2.69
N GLN A 102 -6.69 -5.70 3.72
CA GLN A 102 -6.16 -4.55 4.47
C GLN A 102 -5.30 -4.95 5.68
N ASN A 103 -5.32 -6.23 6.08
CA ASN A 103 -4.50 -6.77 7.16
C ASN A 103 -4.44 -8.30 7.08
N SER A 104 -3.51 -8.94 7.79
CA SER A 104 -3.49 -10.39 8.03
C SER A 104 -2.81 -10.74 9.35
N TRP A 105 -3.04 -11.97 9.84
CA TRP A 105 -2.36 -12.50 11.02
C TRP A 105 -0.94 -12.98 10.71
N THR A 106 -0.12 -13.13 11.77
CA THR A 106 1.29 -13.56 11.72
C THR A 106 1.49 -15.08 11.53
N GLY A 107 0.42 -15.85 11.34
CA GLY A 107 0.47 -17.31 11.31
C GLY A 107 -0.78 -17.95 10.72
N LYS A 108 -0.81 -19.29 10.69
CA LYS A 108 -1.88 -20.14 10.10
C LYS A 108 -3.29 -19.94 10.70
N GLY A 109 -3.41 -19.11 11.72
CA GLY A 109 -4.61 -18.94 12.53
C GLY A 109 -4.64 -19.88 13.74
N GLY A 110 -5.82 -20.08 14.31
CA GLY A 110 -6.03 -20.85 15.54
C GLY A 110 -7.10 -20.20 16.41
N ALA A 111 -6.94 -20.28 17.74
CA ALA A 111 -7.82 -19.62 18.70
C ALA A 111 -7.57 -18.09 18.76
N LEU A 112 -7.84 -17.41 17.65
CA LEU A 112 -7.62 -15.98 17.43
C LEU A 112 -8.90 -15.35 16.87
N THR A 113 -9.93 -15.29 17.72
CA THR A 113 -11.25 -14.78 17.36
C THR A 113 -11.16 -13.37 16.76
N GLY A 114 -11.65 -13.20 15.53
CA GLY A 114 -11.67 -11.91 14.83
C GLY A 114 -10.48 -11.67 13.89
N GLU A 115 -9.40 -12.45 14.00
CA GLU A 115 -8.25 -12.34 13.09
C GLU A 115 -8.46 -13.14 11.81
N ILE A 116 -7.82 -12.68 10.73
CA ILE A 116 -7.87 -13.31 9.40
C ILE A 116 -6.50 -13.88 9.04
N SER A 117 -6.46 -15.18 8.76
CA SER A 117 -5.25 -15.88 8.32
C SER A 117 -4.92 -15.60 6.85
N VAL A 118 -3.64 -15.73 6.50
CA VAL A 118 -3.18 -15.58 5.10
C VAL A 118 -3.82 -16.64 4.20
N GLU A 119 -4.05 -17.84 4.72
CA GLU A 119 -4.70 -18.94 4.03
C GLU A 119 -6.15 -18.58 3.64
N GLN A 120 -6.92 -17.96 4.54
CA GLN A 120 -8.28 -17.49 4.24
C GLN A 120 -8.28 -16.42 3.15
N LEU A 121 -7.32 -15.49 3.18
CA LEU A 121 -7.18 -14.46 2.15
C LEU A 121 -6.86 -15.06 0.78
N LYS A 122 -5.99 -16.07 0.73
CA LYS A 122 -5.68 -16.77 -0.52
C LYS A 122 -6.88 -17.56 -1.05
N ASP A 123 -7.62 -18.22 -0.16
CA ASP A 123 -8.79 -19.02 -0.51
C ASP A 123 -9.89 -18.16 -1.17
N ILE A 124 -10.14 -16.97 -0.62
CA ILE A 124 -11.09 -16.01 -1.20
C ILE A 124 -10.56 -15.32 -2.47
N GLY A 125 -9.28 -15.51 -2.80
CA GLY A 125 -8.66 -15.05 -4.05
C GLY A 125 -7.86 -13.74 -3.95
N CYS A 126 -7.54 -13.27 -2.75
CA CYS A 126 -6.59 -12.16 -2.59
C CYS A 126 -5.21 -12.56 -3.11
N LYS A 127 -4.57 -11.65 -3.83
CA LYS A 127 -3.18 -11.79 -4.30
C LYS A 127 -2.21 -10.90 -3.52
N TRP A 128 -2.74 -9.97 -2.74
CA TRP A 128 -1.99 -8.99 -1.97
C TRP A 128 -2.55 -8.82 -0.56
N VAL A 129 -1.74 -8.24 0.32
CA VAL A 129 -2.17 -7.72 1.62
C VAL A 129 -1.40 -6.44 1.98
N ILE A 130 -2.12 -5.45 2.52
CA ILE A 130 -1.53 -4.24 3.12
C ILE A 130 -1.08 -4.57 4.54
N LEU A 131 0.16 -4.25 4.89
CA LEU A 131 0.73 -4.50 6.21
C LEU A 131 1.54 -3.31 6.70
N GLY A 132 1.31 -2.92 7.95
CA GLY A 132 2.01 -1.81 8.59
C GLY A 132 1.44 -0.43 8.27
N HIS A 133 0.23 -0.35 7.71
CA HIS A 133 -0.50 0.90 7.45
C HIS A 133 -0.47 1.81 8.69
N SER A 134 -0.31 3.11 8.45
CA SER A 134 -0.15 4.12 9.50
C SER A 134 -1.25 4.07 10.57
N GLU A 135 -2.50 3.84 10.18
CA GLU A 135 -3.63 3.66 11.12
C GLU A 135 -3.46 2.44 12.04
N ARG A 136 -3.00 1.30 11.51
CA ARG A 136 -2.73 0.11 12.33
C ARG A 136 -1.57 0.32 13.28
N ARG A 137 -0.55 1.05 12.83
CA ARG A 137 0.63 1.36 13.64
C ARG A 137 0.31 2.36 14.76
N HIS A 138 -0.48 3.39 14.49
CA HIS A 138 -0.66 4.51 15.39
C HIS A 138 -1.96 4.49 16.19
N VAL A 139 -3.04 3.93 15.64
CA VAL A 139 -4.35 3.81 16.31
C VAL A 139 -4.48 2.45 16.99
N ILE A 140 -4.16 1.36 16.28
CA ILE A 140 -4.28 0.00 16.81
C ILE A 140 -3.05 -0.41 17.65
N GLY A 141 -1.89 0.21 17.41
CA GLY A 141 -0.67 0.00 18.19
C GLY A 141 0.19 -1.17 17.71
N GLU A 142 0.16 -1.49 16.41
CA GLU A 142 1.06 -2.51 15.85
C GLU A 142 2.51 -2.01 15.80
N ASP A 143 3.40 -2.71 16.49
CA ASP A 143 4.83 -2.40 16.49
C ASP A 143 5.57 -2.97 15.27
N ASP A 144 6.79 -2.46 15.04
CA ASP A 144 7.63 -2.86 13.91
C ASP A 144 7.88 -4.37 13.83
N GLN A 145 8.18 -5.01 14.96
CA GLN A 145 8.54 -6.42 15.01
C GLN A 145 7.32 -7.30 14.72
N PHE A 146 6.16 -6.90 15.22
CA PHE A 146 4.90 -7.56 14.92
C PHE A 146 4.55 -7.46 13.44
N ILE A 147 4.70 -6.28 12.84
CA ILE A 147 4.48 -6.08 11.40
C ILE A 147 5.49 -6.91 10.60
N GLY A 148 6.77 -6.91 10.97
CA GLY A 148 7.81 -7.73 10.32
C GLY A 148 7.46 -9.22 10.28
N LYS A 149 6.89 -9.76 11.37
CA LYS A 149 6.39 -11.15 11.41
C LYS A 149 5.22 -11.37 10.45
N LYS A 150 4.28 -10.42 10.34
CA LYS A 150 3.17 -10.52 9.38
C LYS A 150 3.69 -10.55 7.95
N VAL A 151 4.61 -9.65 7.62
CA VAL A 151 5.22 -9.57 6.29
C VAL A 151 5.90 -10.90 5.96
N ALA A 152 6.73 -11.42 6.86
CA ALA A 152 7.39 -12.71 6.67
C ALA A 152 6.40 -13.85 6.48
N TYR A 153 5.34 -13.90 7.30
CA TYR A 153 4.34 -14.96 7.20
C TYR A 153 3.58 -14.91 5.87
N ALA A 154 3.09 -13.73 5.47
CA ALA A 154 2.38 -13.54 4.21
C ALA A 154 3.22 -13.99 3.00
N LEU A 155 4.49 -13.57 2.95
CA LEU A 155 5.41 -13.99 1.89
C LEU A 155 5.72 -15.49 1.93
N SER A 156 5.86 -16.09 3.12
CA SER A 156 6.08 -17.53 3.26
C SER A 156 4.93 -18.39 2.72
N GLN A 157 3.74 -17.79 2.62
CA GLN A 157 2.54 -18.41 2.08
C GLN A 157 2.25 -17.93 0.65
N ASP A 158 3.20 -17.32 -0.08
CA ASP A 158 3.02 -16.81 -1.45
C ASP A 158 1.94 -15.72 -1.59
N LEU A 159 1.64 -14.95 -0.53
CA LEU A 159 0.80 -13.76 -0.62
C LEU A 159 1.69 -12.53 -0.73
N ASN A 160 1.53 -11.73 -1.79
CA ASN A 160 2.34 -10.52 -1.98
C ASN A 160 1.97 -9.47 -0.92
N VAL A 161 2.92 -8.60 -0.58
CA VAL A 161 2.76 -7.62 0.51
C VAL A 161 2.99 -6.21 0.01
N MET A 162 2.08 -5.32 0.40
CA MET A 162 2.29 -3.88 0.38
C MET A 162 2.72 -3.46 1.79
N ALA A 163 4.02 -3.27 1.98
CA ALA A 163 4.63 -3.02 3.27
C ALA A 163 4.74 -1.50 3.50
N CYS A 164 3.94 -0.97 4.42
CA CYS A 164 3.81 0.46 4.62
C CYS A 164 4.84 1.01 5.61
N ILE A 165 5.41 2.17 5.29
CA ILE A 165 6.39 2.91 6.09
C ILE A 165 6.13 4.41 5.96
N GLY A 166 6.54 5.21 6.93
CA GLY A 166 6.26 6.65 6.87
C GLY A 166 6.44 7.38 8.20
N GLU A 167 7.08 8.54 8.19
CA GLU A 167 7.31 9.31 9.41
C GLU A 167 6.12 10.17 9.81
N LYS A 168 5.94 10.33 11.12
CA LYS A 168 5.00 11.30 11.71
C LYS A 168 5.49 12.72 11.53
N LEU A 169 4.59 13.67 11.79
CA LEU A 169 4.89 15.09 11.66
C LEU A 169 6.07 15.53 12.54
N GLU A 170 6.10 15.10 13.80
CA GLU A 170 7.17 15.47 14.74
C GLU A 170 8.51 14.86 14.32
N GLU A 171 8.50 13.68 13.70
CA GLU A 171 9.69 13.02 13.18
C GLU A 171 10.23 13.75 11.97
N ARG A 172 9.36 14.21 11.07
CA ARG A 172 9.75 15.04 9.92
C ARG A 172 10.30 16.39 10.32
N GLU A 173 9.63 17.09 11.22
CA GLU A 173 10.08 18.39 11.74
C GLU A 173 11.41 18.28 12.52
N ALA A 174 11.70 17.11 13.09
CA ALA A 174 12.98 16.78 13.70
C ALA A 174 14.07 16.31 12.71
N GLY A 175 13.78 16.28 11.39
CA GLY A 175 14.72 15.83 10.36
C GLY A 175 14.98 14.32 10.35
N LYS A 176 14.08 13.50 10.91
CA LYS A 176 14.24 12.05 11.09
C LYS A 176 13.56 11.18 10.03
N THR A 177 13.03 11.76 8.96
CA THR A 177 12.33 11.03 7.88
C THR A 177 13.10 9.80 7.41
N PHE A 178 14.37 9.96 7.08
CA PHE A 178 15.19 8.86 6.57
C PHE A 178 15.53 7.82 7.64
N ASP A 179 15.79 8.24 8.88
CA ASP A 179 16.06 7.32 9.99
C ASP A 179 14.85 6.43 10.26
N VAL A 180 13.66 7.03 10.34
CA VAL A 180 12.40 6.30 10.57
C VAL A 180 12.14 5.32 9.44
N CYS A 181 12.25 5.77 8.18
CA CYS A 181 12.06 4.90 7.02
C CYS A 181 13.09 3.76 6.98
N TYR A 182 14.35 4.04 7.29
CA TYR A 182 15.42 3.05 7.34
C TYR A 182 15.15 1.98 8.41
N GLN A 183 14.78 2.39 9.62
CA GLN A 183 14.51 1.46 10.71
C GLN A 183 13.35 0.51 10.36
N ARG A 184 12.27 1.03 9.79
CA ARG A 184 11.12 0.20 9.37
C ARG A 184 11.48 -0.77 8.24
N LEU A 185 12.19 -0.28 7.23
CA LEU A 185 12.72 -1.14 6.16
C LEU A 185 13.66 -2.22 6.71
N LYS A 186 14.49 -1.87 7.68
CA LYS A 186 15.41 -2.82 8.32
C LYS A 186 14.67 -3.95 8.99
N VAL A 187 13.59 -3.66 9.71
CA VAL A 187 12.78 -4.72 10.33
C VAL A 187 12.18 -5.65 9.29
N PHE A 188 11.73 -5.14 8.14
CA PHE A 188 11.29 -6.01 7.04
C PHE A 188 12.43 -6.85 6.48
N ALA A 189 13.58 -6.23 6.17
CA ALA A 189 14.76 -6.91 5.64
C ALA A 189 15.29 -8.02 6.56
N ASP A 190 15.23 -7.81 7.88
CA ASP A 190 15.66 -8.78 8.88
C ASP A 190 14.70 -9.99 9.00
N ASN A 191 13.46 -9.85 8.53
CA ASN A 191 12.41 -10.88 8.62
C ASN A 191 12.14 -11.62 7.30
N ILE A 192 12.59 -11.10 6.14
CA ILE A 192 12.27 -11.67 4.82
C ILE A 192 13.53 -12.19 4.09
N PRO A 193 13.42 -13.28 3.30
CA PRO A 193 14.59 -13.83 2.61
C PRO A 193 15.03 -13.01 1.38
N SER A 194 14.06 -12.35 0.72
CA SER A 194 14.22 -11.45 -0.41
C SER A 194 13.05 -10.46 -0.46
N TRP A 195 13.19 -9.40 -1.26
CA TRP A 195 12.13 -8.42 -1.54
C TRP A 195 11.14 -8.90 -2.63
N ASP A 196 11.20 -10.18 -3.04
CA ASP A 196 10.29 -10.70 -4.06
C ASP A 196 8.86 -10.75 -3.50
N GLY A 197 7.90 -10.24 -4.27
CA GLY A 197 6.51 -10.13 -3.82
C GLY A 197 6.25 -8.99 -2.82
N VAL A 198 7.21 -8.06 -2.63
CA VAL A 198 7.04 -6.89 -1.77
C VAL A 198 6.98 -5.61 -2.60
N VAL A 199 6.00 -4.76 -2.28
CA VAL A 199 5.92 -3.36 -2.68
C VAL A 199 6.09 -2.52 -1.42
N ILE A 200 6.98 -1.53 -1.46
CA ILE A 200 7.11 -0.57 -0.34
C ILE A 200 6.10 0.53 -0.54
N ALA A 201 5.19 0.71 0.42
CA ALA A 201 4.23 1.81 0.44
C ALA A 201 4.77 2.92 1.36
N TYR A 202 5.32 3.99 0.78
CA TYR A 202 5.65 5.18 1.56
C TYR A 202 4.40 6.02 1.81
N GLU A 203 4.10 6.23 3.08
CA GLU A 203 3.03 7.08 3.57
C GLU A 203 3.66 8.35 4.16
N PRO A 204 3.47 9.54 3.58
CA PRO A 204 3.85 10.78 4.24
C PRO A 204 2.86 11.05 5.40
N VAL A 205 2.91 10.28 6.49
CA VAL A 205 1.93 10.31 7.60
C VAL A 205 1.78 11.71 8.18
N TRP A 206 2.88 12.49 8.19
CA TRP A 206 2.89 13.89 8.55
C TRP A 206 1.92 14.80 7.76
N ALA A 207 1.47 14.38 6.58
CA ALA A 207 0.57 15.07 5.66
C ALA A 207 -0.82 14.40 5.54
N ILE A 208 -1.12 13.40 6.38
CA ILE A 208 -2.43 12.72 6.39
C ILE A 208 -3.25 13.26 7.57
N GLY A 209 -4.38 13.93 7.31
CA GLY A 209 -5.26 14.46 8.35
C GLY A 209 -4.66 15.62 9.17
N THR A 210 -3.59 16.25 8.69
CA THR A 210 -2.89 17.35 9.37
C THR A 210 -3.13 18.71 8.71
N GLY A 211 -3.79 18.75 7.56
CA GLY A 211 -3.92 19.96 6.73
C GLY A 211 -2.59 20.42 6.10
N LYS A 212 -1.54 19.59 6.17
CA LYS A 212 -0.28 19.80 5.43
C LYS A 212 -0.28 18.89 4.20
N VAL A 213 0.36 19.34 3.14
CA VAL A 213 0.44 18.61 1.86
C VAL A 213 1.87 18.21 1.55
N ALA A 214 2.05 16.95 1.14
CA ALA A 214 3.34 16.44 0.69
C ALA A 214 3.48 16.65 -0.81
N SER A 215 4.43 17.50 -1.23
CA SER A 215 4.64 17.76 -2.65
C SER A 215 5.23 16.55 -3.38
N PRO A 216 5.06 16.45 -4.71
CA PRO A 216 5.66 15.38 -5.51
C PRO A 216 7.18 15.28 -5.34
N GLN A 217 7.85 16.42 -5.18
CA GLN A 217 9.30 16.47 -4.97
C GLN A 217 9.68 15.88 -3.61
N GLN A 218 8.93 16.21 -2.55
CA GLN A 218 9.16 15.65 -1.21
C GLN A 218 8.94 14.14 -1.16
N ALA A 219 7.95 13.63 -1.89
CA ALA A 219 7.74 12.20 -2.06
C ALA A 219 8.89 11.54 -2.82
N GLN A 220 9.31 12.16 -3.92
CA GLN A 220 10.37 11.64 -4.79
C GLN A 220 11.72 11.56 -4.06
N GLU A 221 12.04 12.53 -3.20
CA GLU A 221 13.25 12.51 -2.37
C GLU A 221 13.32 11.23 -1.51
N VAL A 222 12.21 10.88 -0.87
CA VAL A 222 12.12 9.65 -0.07
C VAL A 222 12.20 8.42 -0.96
N HIS A 223 11.47 8.39 -2.08
CA HIS A 223 11.51 7.27 -3.03
C HIS A 223 12.93 6.96 -3.54
N VAL A 224 13.74 7.98 -3.84
CA VAL A 224 15.13 7.79 -4.27
C VAL A 224 15.95 7.07 -3.20
N VAL A 225 15.81 7.49 -1.94
CA VAL A 225 16.52 6.88 -0.81
C VAL A 225 16.06 5.44 -0.59
N LEU A 226 14.75 5.21 -0.58
CA LEU A 226 14.17 3.86 -0.42
C LEU A 226 14.59 2.91 -1.56
N LYS A 227 14.66 3.39 -2.81
CA LYS A 227 15.17 2.60 -3.94
C LYS A 227 16.62 2.20 -3.71
N LYS A 228 17.46 3.13 -3.23
CA LYS A 228 18.86 2.82 -2.89
C LYS A 228 18.96 1.77 -1.79
N LEU A 229 18.21 1.92 -0.71
CA LEU A 229 18.19 1.00 0.42
C LEU A 229 17.73 -0.40 0.02
N THR A 230 16.69 -0.52 -0.79
CA THR A 230 16.14 -1.81 -1.21
C THR A 230 16.88 -2.45 -2.40
N SER A 231 17.87 -1.76 -2.99
CA SER A 231 18.64 -2.27 -4.13
C SER A 231 19.59 -3.40 -3.75
N SER A 232 20.17 -3.37 -2.55
CA SER A 232 21.01 -4.43 -1.97
C SER A 232 20.22 -5.30 -0.99
N ARG A 233 20.62 -6.57 -0.84
CA ARG A 233 20.02 -7.49 0.16
C ARG A 233 20.32 -7.05 1.60
N THR A 234 21.46 -6.40 1.78
CA THR A 234 21.91 -5.83 3.05
C THR A 234 21.66 -4.33 2.99
N LEU A 235 20.97 -3.78 3.99
CA LEU A 235 20.90 -2.34 4.16
C LEU A 235 22.28 -1.85 4.61
N GLU A 236 23.05 -1.28 3.67
CA GLU A 236 24.26 -0.54 4.02
C GLU A 236 23.84 0.78 4.68
N SER A 237 24.46 1.12 5.81
CA SER A 237 24.24 2.41 6.47
C SER A 237 24.59 3.54 5.50
N ILE A 238 23.66 4.46 5.26
CA ILE A 238 23.91 5.71 4.52
C ILE A 238 24.39 6.77 5.51
#